data_AF-A0AAV5C9X9-F1
#
_entry.id   AF-A0AAV5C9X9-F1
#
_cell.length_a   1.000
_cell.length_b   1.000
_cell.length_c   1.000
_cell.angle_alpha   90.00
_cell.angle_beta   90.00
_cell.angle_gamma   90.00
#
_symmetry.space_group_name_H-M   'P 1'
#
loop_
_entity.id
_entity.type
_entity.pdbx_description
1 polymer ?
#
loop_
_entity_poly.entity_id
_entity_poly.type
_entity_poly.pdbx_seq_one_letter_code
_entity_poly.pdbx_strand_id
1 'polypeptide(L)'
;MGAVELHKTTINKIDKSRRSVFLKGKTETKGSNCQVAWDLACTDKENGGLGVQDIHSQNLCLLMKLLHKVVTRTNTPWVHWIH
;
A
#
# COMPACT_ATOMS: atom_id res chain seq x y z
N MET A 1 15.97 -3.20 -0.82
CA MET A 1 14.53 -3.44 -0.60
C MET A 1 13.99 -4.10 -1.87
N GLY A 2 13.80 -5.43 -1.83
CA GLY A 2 13.12 -6.13 -2.93
C GLY A 2 11.62 -5.88 -2.81
N ALA A 3 10.97 -5.53 -3.91
CA ALA A 3 9.53 -5.49 -3.99
C ALA A 3 9.05 -6.85 -4.50
N VAL A 4 8.08 -7.44 -3.80
CA VAL A 4 7.44 -8.72 -4.17
C VAL A 4 5.95 -8.42 -4.34
N GLU A 5 5.29 -9.10 -5.27
CA GLU A 5 3.84 -9.00 -5.39
C GLU A 5 3.16 -9.44 -4.10
N LEU A 6 2.46 -8.51 -3.47
CA LEU A 6 1.74 -8.76 -2.24
C LEU A 6 0.44 -9.48 -2.55
N HIS A 7 0.24 -10.64 -1.93
CA HIS A 7 -1.02 -11.35 -2.03
C HIS A 7 -2.16 -10.53 -1.41
N LYS A 8 -3.35 -10.58 -2.05
CA LYS A 8 -4.54 -9.81 -1.65
C LYS A 8 -4.94 -10.06 -0.18
N THR A 9 -4.70 -11.25 0.36
CA THR A 9 -5.00 -11.55 1.78
C THR A 9 -4.09 -10.80 2.75
N THR A 10 -2.83 -10.59 2.39
CA THR A 10 -1.88 -9.82 3.20
C THR A 10 -2.25 -8.35 3.19
N ILE A 11 -2.64 -7.82 2.02
CA ILE A 11 -3.15 -6.45 1.88
C ILE A 11 -4.38 -6.26 2.78
N ASN A 12 -5.35 -7.18 2.74
CA ASN A 12 -6.54 -7.12 3.59
C ASN A 12 -6.22 -7.16 5.09
N LYS A 13 -5.20 -7.93 5.51
CA LYS A 13 -4.77 -7.96 6.93
C LYS A 13 -4.17 -6.62 7.36
N ILE A 14 -3.34 -6.01 6.51
CA ILE A 14 -2.74 -4.70 6.77
C ILE A 14 -3.84 -3.63 6.82
N ASP A 15 -4.74 -3.62 5.85
CA ASP A 15 -5.86 -2.68 5.82
C ASP A 15 -6.79 -2.84 7.01
N LYS A 16 -7.03 -4.08 7.48
CA LYS A 16 -7.78 -4.32 8.72
C LYS A 16 -7.12 -3.64 9.93
N SER A 17 -5.79 -3.69 10.03
CA SER A 17 -5.04 -3.00 11.09
C SER A 17 -5.04 -1.48 10.91
N ARG A 18 -4.89 -0.97 9.67
CA ARG A 18 -4.97 0.47 9.38
C ARG A 18 -6.34 1.03 9.75
N ARG A 19 -7.42 0.31 9.39
CA ARG A 19 -8.80 0.62 9.79
C ARG A 19 -8.95 0.66 11.31
N SER A 20 -8.40 -0.32 12.02
CA SER A 20 -8.54 -0.39 13.49
C SER A 20 -7.85 0.79 14.19
N VAL A 21 -6.64 1.13 13.74
CA VAL A 21 -5.89 2.29 14.26
C VAL A 21 -6.60 3.59 13.92
N PHE A 22 -7.06 3.75 12.67
CA PHE A 22 -7.73 4.98 12.24
C PHE A 22 -9.04 5.23 13.00
N LEU A 23 -9.83 4.18 13.25
CA LEU A 23 -11.15 4.31 13.85
C LEU A 23 -11.14 4.36 15.39
N LYS A 24 -10.13 3.78 16.05
CA LYS A 24 -10.12 3.67 17.53
C LYS A 24 -8.82 4.09 18.21
N GLY A 25 -7.77 4.46 17.46
CA GLY A 25 -6.44 4.71 18.02
C GLY A 25 -5.84 3.50 18.74
N LYS A 26 -6.35 2.27 18.47
CA LYS A 26 -5.92 1.01 19.11
C LYS A 26 -5.73 -0.11 18.09
N THR A 27 -4.86 -1.05 18.41
CA THR A 27 -4.43 -2.16 17.55
C THR A 27 -5.47 -3.27 17.35
N GLU A 28 -6.54 -3.31 18.16
CA GLU A 28 -7.60 -4.32 18.05
C GLU A 28 -9.01 -3.72 17.99
N THR A 29 -9.74 -4.05 16.93
CA THR A 29 -11.18 -3.74 16.78
C THR A 29 -12.02 -5.02 16.78
N LYS A 30 -12.87 -5.16 17.81
CA LYS A 30 -14.09 -6.00 17.75
C LYS A 30 -15.04 -5.40 16.70
N GLY A 31 -15.41 -6.22 15.73
CA GLY A 31 -15.82 -5.83 14.37
C GLY A 31 -17.24 -5.31 14.18
N SER A 32 -17.78 -4.46 15.05
CA SER A 32 -19.16 -3.97 14.89
C SER A 32 -19.32 -2.49 14.53
N ASN A 33 -18.31 -1.63 14.73
CA ASN A 33 -18.54 -0.18 14.66
C ASN A 33 -17.48 0.50 13.80
N CYS A 34 -17.75 0.62 12.50
CA CYS A 34 -17.55 1.83 11.68
C CYS A 34 -17.72 1.47 10.20
N GLN A 35 -18.85 1.89 9.67
CA GLN A 35 -19.29 1.69 8.29
C GLN A 35 -18.63 2.72 7.35
N VAL A 36 -17.36 3.07 7.59
CA VAL A 36 -16.63 3.95 6.67
C VAL A 36 -16.30 3.11 5.45
N ALA A 37 -16.90 3.45 4.30
CA ALA A 37 -16.52 2.87 3.03
C ALA A 37 -15.03 3.14 2.81
N TRP A 38 -14.20 2.12 2.97
CA TRP A 38 -12.75 2.25 2.83
C TRP A 38 -12.34 2.75 1.44
N ASP A 39 -13.19 2.46 0.45
CA ASP A 39 -13.12 3.02 -0.91
C ASP A 39 -13.12 4.57 -0.91
N LEU A 40 -14.01 5.18 -0.11
CA LEU A 40 -14.08 6.62 0.06
C LEU A 40 -12.87 7.16 0.85
N ALA A 41 -12.37 6.39 1.82
CA ALA A 41 -11.16 6.78 2.55
C ALA A 41 -9.90 6.78 1.66
N CYS A 42 -9.84 5.86 0.70
CA CYS A 42 -8.77 5.76 -0.30
C CYS A 42 -8.90 6.76 -1.44
N THR A 43 -10.05 7.41 -1.58
CA THR A 43 -10.24 8.47 -2.57
C THR A 43 -9.42 9.70 -2.18
N ASP A 44 -8.92 10.44 -3.18
CA ASP A 44 -8.15 11.66 -2.96
C ASP A 44 -8.96 12.73 -2.19
N LYS A 45 -8.23 13.56 -1.44
CA LYS A 45 -8.83 14.62 -0.61
C LYS A 45 -9.61 15.64 -1.44
N GLU A 46 -9.18 15.88 -2.67
CA GLU A 46 -9.86 16.78 -3.63
C GLU A 46 -11.23 16.23 -4.07
N ASN A 47 -11.37 14.90 -4.10
CA ASN A 47 -12.62 14.21 -4.46
C ASN A 47 -13.46 13.84 -3.22
N GLY A 48 -13.21 14.48 -2.06
CA GLY A 48 -13.98 14.26 -0.84
C GLY A 48 -13.59 13.01 -0.04
N GLY A 49 -12.48 12.37 -0.41
CA GLY A 49 -11.92 11.26 0.35
C GLY A 49 -10.90 11.67 1.40
N LEU A 50 -10.25 10.67 2.01
CA LEU A 50 -9.27 10.89 3.07
C LEU A 50 -7.81 10.87 2.58
N GLY A 51 -7.58 10.52 1.32
CA GLY A 51 -6.25 10.43 0.71
C GLY A 51 -5.42 9.25 1.22
N VAL A 52 -6.05 8.20 1.78
CA VAL A 52 -5.33 7.01 2.25
C VAL A 52 -4.82 6.24 1.04
N GLN A 53 -3.50 6.15 0.86
CA GLN A 53 -2.93 5.38 -0.26
C GLN A 53 -3.37 3.92 -0.23
N ASP A 54 -3.89 3.47 -1.38
CA ASP A 54 -4.14 2.08 -1.68
C ASP A 54 -2.80 1.32 -1.80
N ILE A 55 -2.64 0.31 -0.93
CA ILE A 55 -1.43 -0.53 -0.84
C ILE A 55 -1.24 -1.33 -2.13
N HIS A 56 -2.33 -1.74 -2.78
CA HIS A 56 -2.23 -2.50 -4.02
C HIS A 56 -1.61 -1.66 -5.13
N SER A 57 -2.16 -0.45 -5.34
CA SER A 57 -1.64 0.51 -6.31
C SER A 57 -0.21 0.96 -5.99
N GLN A 58 0.11 1.18 -4.70
CA GLN A 58 1.46 1.50 -4.27
C GLN A 58 2.44 0.36 -4.55
N ASN A 59 2.05 -0.89 -4.30
CA ASN A 59 2.90 -2.05 -4.55
C ASN A 59 3.21 -2.20 -6.05
N LEU A 60 2.20 -2.05 -6.91
CA LEU A 60 2.38 -2.08 -8.36
C LEU A 60 3.34 -0.98 -8.83
N CYS A 61 3.16 0.24 -8.32
CA CYS A 61 4.04 1.37 -8.64
C CYS A 61 5.49 1.11 -8.20
N LEU A 62 5.70 0.53 -7.03
CA LEU A 62 7.04 0.15 -6.54
C LEU A 62 7.68 -0.93 -7.42
N LEU A 63 6.92 -1.92 -7.87
CA LEU A 63 7.38 -2.95 -8.80
C LEU A 63 7.76 -2.35 -10.15
N MET A 64 6.92 -1.48 -10.73
CA MET A 64 7.24 -0.77 -11.97
C MET A 64 8.47 0.12 -11.82
N LYS A 65 8.62 0.81 -10.69
CA LYS A 65 9.81 1.63 -10.38
C LYS A 65 11.06 0.77 -10.26
N LEU A 66 10.96 -0.42 -9.68
CA LEU A 66 12.06 -1.38 -9.59
C LEU A 66 12.46 -1.87 -10.99
N LEU A 67 11.49 -2.28 -11.79
CA LEU A 67 11.72 -2.72 -13.17
C LEU A 67 12.35 -1.61 -14.02
N HIS A 68 11.83 -0.39 -13.92
CA HIS A 68 12.39 0.76 -14.63
C HIS A 68 13.86 1.00 -14.26
N LYS A 69 14.24 0.85 -12.98
CA LYS A 69 15.64 1.00 -12.55
C LYS A 69 16.57 -0.07 -13.15
N VAL A 70 16.06 -1.28 -13.34
CA VAL A 70 16.80 -2.38 -13.99
C VAL A 70 16.98 -2.10 -15.48
N VAL A 71 15.90 -1.71 -16.17
CA VAL A 71 15.93 -1.42 -17.63
C VAL A 71 16.78 -0.19 -17.94
N THR A 72 16.63 0.89 -17.17
CA THR A 72 17.36 2.16 -17.38
C THR A 72 18.82 2.09 -16.91
N ARG A 73 19.28 0.94 -16.36
CA ARG A 73 20.64 0.74 -15.84
C ARG A 73 21.08 1.88 -14.93
N THR A 74 20.19 2.33 -14.05
CA THR A 74 20.55 3.34 -13.05
C THR A 74 21.70 2.82 -12.20
N ASN A 75 22.65 3.71 -11.89
CA ASN A 75 23.91 3.43 -11.20
C ASN A 75 23.70 3.07 -9.71
N THR A 76 22.89 2.04 -9.48
CA THR A 76 22.56 1.49 -8.18
C THR A 76 23.35 0.20 -8.02
N PRO A 77 24.10 0.03 -6.92
CA PRO A 77 25.03 -1.08 -6.77
C PRO A 77 24.37 -2.47 -6.84
N TRP A 78 23.10 -2.59 -6.46
CA TRP A 78 22.34 -3.83 -6.58
C TRP A 78 21.89 -4.15 -8.01
N VAL A 79 21.72 -3.15 -8.88
CA VAL A 79 21.43 -3.38 -10.32
C VAL A 79 22.68 -3.91 -11.02
N HIS A 80 23.85 -3.41 -10.63
CA HIS A 80 25.13 -3.92 -11.14
C HIS A 80 25.38 -5.39 -10.75
N TRP A 81 24.84 -5.86 -9.62
CA TRP A 81 25.01 -7.25 -9.18
C TRP A 81 24.12 -8.26 -9.94
N ILE A 82 23.04 -7.80 -10.58
CA ILE A 82 22.12 -8.64 -11.37
C ILE A 82 22.67 -8.92 -12.77
N HIS A 83 23.67 -8.14 -13.21
CA HIS A 83 24.29 -8.20 -14.53
C HIS A 83 25.76 -8.63 -14.43
#